data_AF-A0A356RB65-F1
#
_entry.id   AF-A0A356RB65-F1
#
_cell.length_a   1.000
_cell.length_b   1.000
_cell.length_c   1.000
_cell.angle_alpha   90.00
_cell.angle_beta   90.00
_cell.angle_gamma   90.00
#
_symmetry.space_group_name_H-M   'P 1'
#
loop_
_entity.id
_entity.type
_entity.pdbx_description
1 polymer ?
#
loop_
_entity_poly.entity_id
_entity_poly.type
_entity_poly.pdbx_seq_one_letter_code
_entity_poly.pdbx_strand_id
1 'polypeptide(L)'
;MMKKNFLKLGIMLSFVVSWGISSVEAYEVWVADQSDTAKESGGFLYVYDGAQLAADPAMTKPTLTLDVAKETNDFCQKSTQKNVRRPHMIFVTKDQKHALISFLSGHVLVMDTASKKPSACISTGKNVHAAWPTPDQSMAIAANIAEKKLIRIWTNYQEGKFSYDPQKDVLDL
;
A
#
# COMPACT_ATOMS: atom_id res chain seq x y z
N MET A 1 -3.03 72.46 42.67
CA MET A 1 -3.56 72.71 41.32
C MET A 1 -2.77 71.86 40.34
N MET A 2 -3.46 71.10 39.47
CA MET A 2 -2.95 70.27 38.33
C MET A 2 -2.16 69.00 38.66
N LYS A 3 -2.30 67.85 37.98
CA LYS A 3 -3.30 67.25 37.05
C LYS A 3 -2.97 65.74 37.09
N LYS A 4 -3.95 64.85 37.30
CA LYS A 4 -3.76 63.38 37.22
C LYS A 4 -3.74 62.96 35.75
N ASN A 5 -2.64 62.39 35.28
CA ASN A 5 -2.58 61.74 33.97
C ASN A 5 -3.08 60.30 34.10
N PHE A 6 -4.28 60.04 33.56
CA PHE A 6 -4.79 58.69 33.36
C PHE A 6 -4.16 58.12 32.08
N LEU A 7 -3.30 57.12 32.24
CA LEU A 7 -2.83 56.29 31.14
C LEU A 7 -3.99 55.36 30.73
N LYS A 8 -4.62 55.63 29.58
CA LYS A 8 -5.61 54.71 28.98
C LYS A 8 -4.86 53.52 28.39
N LEU A 9 -4.95 52.38 29.04
CA LEU A 9 -4.50 51.09 28.51
C LEU A 9 -5.54 50.62 27.48
N GLY A 10 -5.23 50.79 26.19
CA GLY A 10 -6.03 50.21 25.11
C GLY A 10 -5.72 48.73 24.98
N ILE A 11 -6.60 47.86 25.48
CA ILE A 11 -6.55 46.42 25.20
C ILE A 11 -7.15 46.23 23.81
N MET A 12 -6.30 46.01 22.81
CA MET A 12 -6.73 45.58 21.48
C MET A 12 -6.97 44.07 21.54
N LEU A 13 -8.24 43.67 21.60
CA LEU A 13 -8.63 42.26 21.56
C LEU A 13 -8.58 41.78 20.10
N SER A 14 -7.46 41.16 19.71
CA SER A 14 -7.34 40.48 18.43
C SER A 14 -8.13 39.17 18.48
N PHE A 15 -9.34 39.16 17.93
CA PHE A 15 -10.05 37.92 17.62
C PHE A 15 -9.32 37.19 16.49
N VAL A 16 -8.43 36.26 16.84
CA VAL A 16 -7.93 35.28 15.88
C VAL A 16 -9.05 34.25 15.70
N VAL A 17 -9.82 34.38 14.63
CA VAL A 17 -10.72 33.32 14.18
C VAL A 17 -9.80 32.21 13.66
N SER A 18 -9.49 31.22 14.50
CA SER A 18 -8.89 29.98 14.04
C SER A 18 -9.92 29.28 13.17
N TRP A 19 -9.88 29.51 11.87
CA TRP A 19 -10.46 28.58 10.92
C TRP A 19 -9.77 27.25 11.18
N GLY A 20 -10.49 26.31 11.79
CA GLY A 20 -10.04 24.94 11.90
C GLY A 20 -9.82 24.44 10.48
N ILE A 21 -8.56 24.45 10.03
CA ILE A 21 -8.16 23.67 8.88
C ILE A 21 -8.42 22.24 9.34
N SER A 22 -9.54 21.65 8.90
CA SER A 22 -9.74 20.21 9.02
C SER A 22 -8.44 19.58 8.56
N SER A 23 -7.78 18.83 9.44
CA SER A 23 -6.66 18.01 9.01
C SER A 23 -7.22 17.11 7.92
N VAL A 24 -6.92 17.40 6.66
CA VAL A 24 -7.06 16.41 5.61
C VAL A 24 -6.27 15.22 6.16
N GLU A 25 -6.95 14.13 6.50
CA GLU A 25 -6.24 12.94 6.91
C GLU A 25 -5.29 12.61 5.76
N ALA A 26 -4.00 12.63 6.03
CA ALA A 26 -3.00 12.38 5.01
C ALA A 26 -3.13 10.91 4.60
N TYR A 27 -3.65 10.68 3.39
CA TYR A 27 -3.72 9.35 2.79
C TYR A 27 -2.86 9.32 1.52
N GLU A 28 -2.39 8.12 1.17
CA GLU A 28 -1.74 7.85 -0.09
C GLU A 28 -2.70 7.14 -1.03
N VAL A 29 -2.51 7.34 -2.33
CA VAL A 29 -3.20 6.54 -3.35
C VAL A 29 -2.16 5.67 -4.05
N TRP A 30 -2.35 4.36 -3.96
CA TRP A 30 -1.49 3.37 -4.61
C TRP A 30 -2.18 2.84 -5.87
N VAL A 31 -1.45 2.83 -6.98
CA VAL A 31 -1.97 2.40 -8.29
C VAL A 31 -1.04 1.34 -8.87
N ALA A 32 -1.62 0.25 -9.34
CA ALA A 32 -0.91 -0.78 -10.09
C ALA A 32 -1.13 -0.60 -11.60
N ASP A 33 -0.04 -0.47 -12.35
CA ASP A 33 -0.06 -0.67 -13.80
C ASP A 33 0.17 -2.16 -14.10
N GLN A 34 -0.89 -2.80 -14.58
CA GLN A 34 -0.94 -4.22 -14.90
C GLN A 34 -0.29 -4.52 -16.27
N SER A 35 0.93 -4.05 -16.48
CA SER A 35 1.71 -4.24 -17.69
C SER A 35 2.92 -5.16 -17.44
N ASP A 36 3.66 -5.43 -18.53
CA ASP A 36 5.01 -5.98 -18.47
C ASP A 36 5.97 -4.87 -18.93
N THR A 37 6.76 -4.31 -18.02
CA THR A 37 7.76 -3.27 -18.32
C THR A 37 9.07 -3.84 -18.83
N ALA A 38 9.26 -5.16 -18.71
CA ALA A 38 10.38 -5.91 -19.25
C ALA A 38 9.94 -7.28 -19.77
N LYS A 39 10.87 -8.08 -20.33
CA LYS A 39 10.55 -9.41 -20.88
C LYS A 39 10.05 -10.33 -19.77
N GLU A 40 8.79 -10.74 -19.84
CA GLU A 40 8.14 -11.64 -18.88
C GLU A 40 8.29 -11.19 -17.41
N SER A 41 8.32 -9.88 -17.17
CA SER A 41 8.43 -9.28 -15.84
C SER A 41 7.88 -7.85 -15.84
N GLY A 42 7.48 -7.36 -14.67
CA GLY A 42 7.28 -5.93 -14.46
C GLY A 42 5.85 -5.44 -14.34
N GLY A 43 5.64 -4.21 -14.80
CA GLY A 43 4.56 -3.33 -14.40
C GLY A 43 5.08 -2.21 -13.49
N PHE A 44 4.24 -1.23 -13.18
CA PHE A 44 4.58 -0.17 -12.23
C PHE A 44 3.68 -0.20 -10.99
N LEU A 45 4.24 0.22 -9.87
CA LEU A 45 3.47 0.72 -8.74
C LEU A 45 3.70 2.22 -8.64
N TYR A 46 2.62 2.99 -8.63
CA TYR A 46 2.64 4.43 -8.38
C TYR A 46 2.09 4.72 -7.00
N VAL A 47 2.71 5.66 -6.29
CA VAL A 47 2.17 6.21 -5.05
C VAL A 47 2.00 7.70 -5.24
N TYR A 48 0.82 8.20 -4.89
CA TYR A 48 0.48 9.62 -4.95
C TYR A 48 0.18 10.15 -3.55
N ASP A 49 0.49 11.42 -3.34
CA ASP A 49 -0.11 12.19 -2.24
C ASP A 49 -1.61 12.34 -2.51
N GLY A 50 -2.43 11.89 -1.57
CA GLY A 50 -3.88 11.84 -1.75
C GLY A 50 -4.54 13.21 -1.85
N ALA A 51 -4.02 14.20 -1.12
CA ALA A 51 -4.56 15.55 -1.12
C ALA A 51 -4.26 16.26 -2.45
N GLN A 52 -3.03 16.13 -2.95
CA GLN A 52 -2.64 16.68 -4.25
C GLN A 52 -3.43 16.01 -5.38
N LEU A 53 -3.52 14.67 -5.37
CA LEU A 53 -4.24 13.93 -6.41
C LEU A 53 -5.73 14.27 -6.43
N ALA A 54 -6.36 14.49 -5.26
CA ALA A 54 -7.75 14.91 -5.19
C ALA A 54 -7.97 16.35 -5.68
N ALA A 55 -7.00 17.24 -5.46
CA ALA A 55 -7.11 18.65 -5.86
C ALA A 55 -6.94 18.87 -7.36
N ASP A 56 -5.97 18.19 -8.00
CA ASP A 56 -5.73 18.28 -9.45
C ASP A 56 -5.17 16.97 -10.01
N PRO A 57 -6.04 16.00 -10.36
CA PRO A 57 -5.59 14.70 -10.84
C PRO A 57 -4.90 14.75 -12.21
N ALA A 58 -5.15 15.79 -13.02
CA ALA A 58 -4.55 15.91 -14.35
C ALA A 58 -3.08 16.33 -14.30
N MET A 59 -2.71 17.13 -13.29
CA MET A 59 -1.35 17.66 -13.14
C MET A 59 -0.52 16.97 -12.07
N THR A 60 -1.15 16.24 -11.14
CA THR A 60 -0.45 15.56 -10.05
C THR A 60 0.42 14.42 -10.57
N LYS A 61 1.68 14.41 -10.16
CA LYS A 61 2.63 13.32 -10.42
C LYS A 61 2.71 12.38 -9.23
N PRO A 62 3.04 11.09 -9.44
CA PRO A 62 3.36 10.19 -8.34
C PRO A 62 4.50 10.76 -7.50
N THR A 63 4.40 10.63 -6.18
CA THR A 63 5.52 10.86 -5.25
C THR A 63 6.55 9.73 -5.34
N LEU A 64 6.11 8.54 -5.75
CA LEU A 64 6.96 7.39 -6.07
C LEU A 64 6.45 6.67 -7.32
N THR A 65 7.38 6.34 -8.21
CA THR A 65 7.18 5.38 -9.30
C THR A 65 8.16 4.23 -9.11
N LEU A 66 7.64 3.04 -8.86
CA LEU A 66 8.41 1.82 -8.69
C LEU A 66 8.21 0.92 -9.91
N ASP A 67 9.30 0.62 -10.61
CA ASP A 67 9.32 -0.37 -11.69
C ASP A 67 9.47 -1.77 -11.09
N VAL A 68 8.42 -2.59 -11.23
CA VAL A 68 8.38 -3.93 -10.65
C VAL A 68 9.47 -4.81 -11.26
N ALA A 69 9.87 -4.58 -12.52
CA ALA A 69 10.88 -5.40 -13.21
C ALA A 69 12.29 -5.28 -12.61
N LYS A 70 12.52 -4.33 -11.70
CA LYS A 70 13.82 -4.07 -11.08
C LYS A 70 13.96 -4.80 -9.74
N GLU A 71 14.37 -4.08 -8.69
CA GLU A 71 14.67 -4.63 -7.36
C GLU A 71 13.53 -5.46 -6.77
N THR A 72 12.28 -5.13 -7.09
CA THR A 72 11.12 -5.90 -6.62
C THR A 72 11.06 -7.29 -7.27
N ASN A 73 11.30 -7.37 -8.58
CA ASN A 73 11.40 -8.64 -9.27
C ASN A 73 12.60 -9.46 -8.77
N ASP A 74 13.76 -8.83 -8.59
CA ASP A 74 14.93 -9.51 -8.03
C ASP A 74 14.67 -10.05 -6.62
N PHE A 75 13.95 -9.30 -5.79
CA PHE A 75 13.53 -9.74 -4.46
C PHE A 75 12.60 -10.96 -4.54
N CYS A 76 11.58 -10.92 -5.38
CA CYS A 76 10.64 -12.03 -5.54
C CYS A 76 11.34 -13.27 -6.11
N GLN A 77 12.17 -13.14 -7.15
CA GLN A 77 12.90 -14.26 -7.74
C GLN A 77 13.78 -14.99 -6.71
N LYS A 78 14.41 -14.28 -5.77
CA LYS A 78 15.22 -14.91 -4.71
C LYS A 78 14.42 -15.87 -3.84
N SER A 79 13.13 -15.62 -3.63
CA SER A 79 12.26 -16.44 -2.78
C SER A 79 11.42 -17.44 -3.56
N THR A 80 11.01 -17.12 -4.79
CA THR A 80 10.05 -17.93 -5.55
C THR A 80 10.63 -18.58 -6.81
N GLN A 81 11.86 -18.21 -7.19
CA GLN A 81 12.53 -18.64 -8.42
C GLN A 81 11.74 -18.29 -9.70
N LYS A 82 10.81 -17.33 -9.62
CA LYS A 82 9.94 -16.91 -10.72
C LYS A 82 9.87 -15.39 -10.80
N ASN A 83 9.68 -14.89 -12.01
CA ASN A 83 9.46 -13.47 -12.23
C ASN A 83 8.08 -13.05 -11.74
N VAL A 84 7.99 -11.83 -11.23
CA VAL A 84 6.71 -11.14 -11.03
C VAL A 84 6.39 -10.27 -12.24
N ARG A 85 5.14 -10.34 -12.67
CA ARG A 85 4.57 -9.49 -13.72
C ARG A 85 3.10 -9.24 -13.50
N ARG A 86 2.62 -8.12 -14.05
CA ARG A 86 1.21 -7.72 -14.08
C ARG A 86 0.64 -7.62 -12.66
N PRO A 87 1.12 -6.65 -11.84
CA PRO A 87 0.50 -6.36 -10.56
C PRO A 87 -0.99 -6.06 -10.79
N HIS A 88 -1.85 -6.59 -9.92
CA HIS A 88 -3.29 -6.59 -10.16
C HIS A 88 -4.07 -5.85 -9.07
N MET A 89 -4.16 -6.40 -7.87
CA MET A 89 -4.88 -5.78 -6.76
C MET A 89 -3.91 -5.40 -5.66
N ILE A 90 -4.21 -4.29 -4.97
CA ILE A 90 -3.47 -3.80 -3.81
C ILE A 90 -4.46 -3.72 -2.64
N PHE A 91 -4.11 -4.37 -1.53
CA PHE A 91 -4.83 -4.25 -0.26
C PHE A 91 -3.86 -3.87 0.84
N VAL A 92 -4.33 -3.12 1.83
CA VAL A 92 -3.49 -2.68 2.96
C VAL A 92 -4.02 -3.31 4.24
N THR A 93 -3.11 -3.72 5.13
CA THR A 93 -3.47 -4.24 6.46
C THR A 93 -4.21 -3.20 7.28
N LYS A 94 -4.99 -3.66 8.26
CA LYS A 94 -5.81 -2.80 9.13
C LYS A 94 -5.00 -1.70 9.82
N ASP A 95 -3.77 -2.02 10.25
CA ASP A 95 -2.84 -1.09 10.89
C ASP A 95 -2.08 -0.19 9.90
N GLN A 96 -2.38 -0.31 8.61
CA GLN A 96 -1.79 0.46 7.52
C GLN A 96 -0.28 0.25 7.31
N LYS A 97 0.33 -0.78 7.92
CA LYS A 97 1.79 -0.99 7.86
C LYS A 97 2.25 -1.83 6.68
N HIS A 98 1.37 -2.66 6.11
CA HIS A 98 1.74 -3.56 5.03
C HIS A 98 0.75 -3.48 3.86
N ALA A 99 1.29 -3.34 2.65
CA ALA A 99 0.55 -3.49 1.41
C ALA A 99 0.76 -4.90 0.85
N LEU A 100 -0.33 -5.56 0.47
CA LEU A 100 -0.36 -6.84 -0.22
C LEU A 100 -0.69 -6.58 -1.69
N ILE A 101 0.20 -6.97 -2.58
CA ILE A 101 0.05 -6.81 -4.02
C ILE A 101 -0.05 -8.20 -4.64
N SER A 102 -1.19 -8.47 -5.29
CA SER A 102 -1.36 -9.69 -6.09
C SER A 102 -0.80 -9.50 -7.50
N PHE A 103 -0.31 -10.58 -8.09
CA PHE A 103 0.19 -10.58 -9.46
C PHE A 103 -0.48 -11.67 -10.28
N LEU A 104 -0.76 -11.36 -11.54
CA LEU A 104 -1.28 -12.39 -12.45
C LEU A 104 -0.24 -13.48 -12.74
N SER A 105 1.04 -13.21 -12.51
CA SER A 105 2.11 -14.22 -12.49
C SER A 105 1.98 -15.27 -11.36
N GLY A 106 1.04 -15.11 -10.43
CA GLY A 106 0.80 -16.09 -9.37
C GLY A 106 1.48 -15.77 -8.05
N HIS A 107 1.81 -14.50 -7.81
CA HIS A 107 2.53 -14.06 -6.63
C HIS A 107 1.67 -13.18 -5.73
N VAL A 108 1.99 -13.20 -4.45
CA VAL A 108 1.58 -12.19 -3.46
C VAL A 108 2.85 -11.56 -2.91
N LEU A 109 3.04 -10.26 -3.15
CA LEU A 109 4.11 -9.47 -2.55
C LEU A 109 3.58 -8.76 -1.32
N VAL A 110 4.37 -8.74 -0.26
CA VAL A 110 4.12 -7.92 0.93
C VAL A 110 5.15 -6.82 0.97
N MET A 111 4.70 -5.57 1.03
CA MET A 111 5.56 -4.38 1.13
C MET A 111 5.29 -3.64 2.44
N ASP A 112 6.34 -3.09 3.03
CA ASP A 112 6.20 -2.09 4.11
C ASP A 112 5.72 -0.77 3.50
N THR A 113 4.64 -0.21 4.05
CA THR A 113 4.03 1.01 3.52
C THR A 113 4.84 2.25 3.85
N ALA A 114 5.60 2.29 4.94
CA ALA A 114 6.40 3.46 5.30
C ALA A 114 7.65 3.56 4.41
N SER A 115 8.42 2.48 4.31
CA SER A 115 9.67 2.44 3.54
C SER A 115 9.45 2.15 2.06
N LYS A 116 8.25 1.69 1.65
CA LYS A 116 7.91 1.28 0.28
C LYS A 116 8.80 0.14 -0.25
N LYS A 117 9.27 -0.74 0.65
CA LYS A 117 10.19 -1.83 0.31
C LYS A 117 9.50 -3.19 0.45
N PRO A 118 9.85 -4.18 -0.39
CA PRO A 118 9.35 -5.53 -0.24
C PRO A 118 9.89 -6.18 1.05
N SER A 119 9.03 -6.96 1.72
CA SER A 119 9.32 -7.68 2.96
C SER A 119 9.09 -9.20 2.82
N ALA A 120 8.20 -9.62 1.92
CA ALA A 120 8.03 -11.03 1.55
C ALA A 120 7.42 -11.16 0.15
N CYS A 121 7.67 -12.30 -0.51
CA CYS A 121 7.04 -12.64 -1.78
C CYS A 121 6.74 -14.14 -1.80
N ILE A 122 5.48 -14.49 -2.06
CA ILE A 122 4.97 -15.85 -1.97
C ILE A 122 4.40 -16.25 -3.33
N SER A 123 4.86 -17.37 -3.89
CA SER A 123 4.21 -17.98 -5.05
C SER A 123 3.04 -18.81 -4.56
N THR A 124 1.84 -18.48 -5.04
CA THR A 124 0.59 -19.14 -4.64
C THR A 124 -0.12 -19.78 -5.83
N GLY A 125 0.54 -19.89 -6.99
CA GLY A 125 -0.01 -20.58 -8.16
C GLY A 125 0.06 -19.71 -9.41
N LYS A 126 -1.08 -19.46 -10.05
CA LYS A 126 -1.22 -18.63 -11.25
C LYS A 126 -2.43 -17.70 -11.15
N ASN A 127 -2.32 -16.51 -11.74
CA ASN A 127 -3.39 -15.52 -11.81
C ASN A 127 -4.01 -15.21 -10.44
N VAL A 128 -3.18 -14.85 -9.46
CA VAL A 128 -3.67 -14.35 -8.18
C VAL A 128 -4.39 -13.04 -8.45
N HIS A 129 -5.70 -13.06 -8.30
CA HIS A 129 -6.54 -11.91 -8.55
C HIS A 129 -6.47 -10.97 -7.35
N ALA A 130 -6.70 -11.47 -6.15
CA ALA A 130 -6.67 -10.69 -4.92
C ALA A 130 -5.88 -11.43 -3.82
N ALA A 131 -5.31 -10.66 -2.89
CA ALA A 131 -4.73 -11.15 -1.65
C ALA A 131 -5.21 -10.25 -0.51
N TRP A 132 -6.27 -10.69 0.18
CA TRP A 132 -6.98 -9.87 1.15
C TRP A 132 -6.50 -10.15 2.58
N PRO A 133 -5.95 -9.17 3.32
CA PRO A 133 -5.51 -9.38 4.70
C PRO A 133 -6.72 -9.53 5.65
N THR A 134 -6.67 -10.50 6.57
CA THR A 134 -7.74 -10.66 7.57
C THR A 134 -7.70 -9.52 8.60
N PRO A 135 -8.84 -9.12 9.19
CA PRO A 135 -8.88 -8.02 10.16
C PRO A 135 -8.06 -8.24 11.44
N ASP A 136 -7.87 -9.50 11.83
CA ASP A 136 -7.00 -9.91 12.94
C ASP A 136 -5.53 -10.07 12.55
N GLN A 137 -5.21 -9.88 11.27
CA GLN A 137 -3.87 -9.95 10.69
C GLN A 137 -3.15 -11.30 10.86
N SER A 138 -3.87 -12.39 11.17
CA SER A 138 -3.27 -13.72 11.27
C SER A 138 -3.16 -14.43 9.92
N MET A 139 -3.89 -13.96 8.91
CA MET A 139 -3.85 -14.51 7.56
C MET A 139 -3.99 -13.44 6.47
N ALA A 140 -3.65 -13.82 5.24
CA ALA A 140 -4.15 -13.23 4.02
C ALA A 140 -4.83 -14.30 3.17
N ILE A 141 -5.91 -13.94 2.47
CA ILE A 141 -6.67 -14.84 1.60
C ILE A 141 -6.36 -14.50 0.15
N ALA A 142 -5.65 -15.39 -0.54
CA ALA A 142 -5.36 -15.27 -1.96
C ALA A 142 -6.43 -16.00 -2.79
N ALA A 143 -6.90 -15.36 -3.85
CA ALA A 143 -7.87 -15.91 -4.79
C ALA A 143 -7.24 -16.04 -6.18
N ASN A 144 -7.08 -17.26 -6.69
CA ASN A 144 -6.54 -17.55 -8.01
C ASN A 144 -7.67 -17.79 -9.00
N ILE A 145 -7.82 -16.90 -9.98
CA ILE A 145 -8.95 -16.98 -10.92
C ILE A 145 -8.74 -17.99 -12.04
N ALA A 146 -7.50 -18.23 -12.48
CA ALA A 146 -7.22 -19.20 -13.53
C ALA A 146 -7.35 -20.64 -13.01
N GLU A 147 -6.94 -20.86 -11.76
CA GLU A 147 -6.90 -22.19 -11.14
C GLU A 147 -8.15 -22.50 -10.31
N LYS A 148 -9.04 -21.51 -10.10
CA LYS A 148 -10.23 -21.60 -9.25
C LYS A 148 -9.87 -22.08 -7.83
N LYS A 149 -8.93 -21.38 -7.20
CA LYS A 149 -8.46 -21.72 -5.86
C LYS A 149 -8.58 -20.56 -4.89
N LEU A 150 -8.90 -20.87 -3.65
CA LEU A 150 -8.70 -20.01 -2.50
C LEU A 150 -7.52 -20.54 -1.68
N ILE A 151 -6.62 -19.67 -1.25
CA ILE A 151 -5.40 -20.03 -0.52
C ILE A 151 -5.31 -19.18 0.73
N ARG A 152 -5.17 -19.84 1.89
CA ARG A 152 -4.90 -19.16 3.17
C ARG A 152 -3.40 -19.04 3.36
N ILE A 153 -2.90 -17.82 3.43
CA ILE A 153 -1.51 -17.53 3.76
C ILE A 153 -1.47 -17.11 5.22
N TRP A 154 -0.82 -17.89 6.08
CA TRP A 154 -0.58 -17.52 7.48
C TRP A 154 0.42 -16.37 7.54
N THR A 155 0.13 -15.36 8.35
CA THR A 155 0.91 -14.13 8.43
C THR A 155 1.37 -13.87 9.87
N ASN A 156 2.65 -13.54 10.01
CA ASN A 156 3.17 -12.82 11.16
C ASN A 156 4.01 -11.66 10.61
N TYR A 157 3.35 -10.51 10.46
CA TYR A 157 3.93 -9.31 9.86
C TYR A 157 5.11 -8.76 10.68
N GLN A 158 5.08 -8.89 12.01
CA GLN A 158 6.13 -8.41 12.91
C GLN A 158 7.43 -9.21 12.74
N GLU A 159 7.31 -10.52 12.54
CA GLU A 159 8.46 -11.41 12.33
C GLU A 159 8.80 -11.61 10.84
N GLY A 160 8.02 -11.03 9.93
CA GLY A 160 8.19 -11.23 8.49
C GLY A 160 7.97 -12.67 8.04
N LYS A 161 7.10 -13.43 8.73
CA LYS A 161 6.83 -14.85 8.40
C LYS A 161 5.53 -15.00 7.63
N PHE A 162 5.61 -15.67 6.48
CA PHE A 162 4.50 -15.89 5.57
C PHE A 162 4.58 -17.30 5.01
N SER A 163 3.52 -18.08 5.14
CA SER A 163 3.53 -19.48 4.68
C SER A 163 2.12 -20.01 4.45
N TYR A 164 2.01 -21.05 3.63
CA TYR A 164 0.81 -21.87 3.51
C TYR A 164 1.21 -23.32 3.30
N ASP A 165 0.36 -24.25 3.74
CA ASP A 165 0.49 -25.68 3.47
C ASP A 165 -0.39 -26.04 2.26
N PRO A 166 0.18 -26.48 1.12
CA PRO A 166 -0.60 -26.82 -0.08
C PRO A 166 -1.69 -27.88 0.13
N GLN A 167 -1.59 -28.71 1.18
CA GLN A 167 -2.57 -29.75 1.48
C GLN A 167 -3.67 -29.29 2.44
N LYS A 168 -3.41 -28.26 3.26
CA LYS A 168 -4.34 -27.83 4.32
C LYS A 168 -4.95 -26.46 4.08
N ASP A 169 -4.25 -25.61 3.33
CA ASP A 169 -4.58 -24.19 3.19
C ASP A 169 -5.11 -23.82 1.81
N VAL A 170 -5.23 -24.80 0.91
CA VAL A 170 -5.76 -24.63 -0.44
C VAL A 170 -7.16 -25.24 -0.52
N LEU A 171 -8.11 -24.47 -1.02
CA LEU A 171 -9.47 -24.88 -1.31
C LEU A 171 -9.71 -24.77 -2.83
N ASP A 172 -10.08 -25.87 -3.47
CA ASP A 172 -10.53 -25.90 -4.86
C ASP A 172 -12.01 -25.45 -4.95
N LEU A 173 -12.35 -24.67 -5.99
CA LEU A 173 -13.66 -24.05 -6.21
C LEU A 173 -14.31 -24.45 -7.54
#